data_AF-A0A8T4J045-F1
#
_entry.id   AF-A0A8T4J045-F1
#
_cell.length_a   1.000
_cell.length_b   1.000
_cell.length_c   1.000
_cell.angle_alpha   90.00
_cell.angle_beta   90.00
_cell.angle_gamma   90.00
#
_symmetry.space_group_name_H-M   'P 1'
#
loop_
_entity.id
_entity.type
_entity.pdbx_description
1 polymer ?
#
loop_
_entity_poly.entity_id
_entity_poly.type
_entity_poly.pdbx_seq_one_letter_code
_entity_poly.pdbx_strand_id
1 'polypeptide(L)' 'MGGVRGWHASPQDGAVATTDSATGEIRIPLSLHKIDDHQGDAPLVLSRVEAELLHAALSRLLTPRTDLPHRRGAVAP' A
#
# COMPACT_ATOMS: atom_id res chain seq x y z
N MET A 1 -23.68 12.27 8.42
CA MET A 1 -22.26 11.99 8.15
C MET A 1 -22.14 10.57 7.62
N GLY A 2 -22.20 10.39 6.30
CA GLY A 2 -22.10 9.06 5.67
C GLY A 2 -20.63 8.67 5.56
N GLY A 3 -20.24 7.57 6.21
CA GLY A 3 -18.87 7.07 6.12
C GLY A 3 -18.50 6.74 4.67
N VAL A 4 -17.21 6.89 4.34
CA VAL A 4 -16.53 6.42 3.11
C VAL A 4 -16.57 4.88 2.95
N ARG A 5 -17.65 4.24 3.39
CA ARG A 5 -17.83 2.79 3.32
C ARG A 5 -17.72 2.34 1.86
N GLY A 6 -16.70 1.53 1.60
CA GLY A 6 -16.43 0.94 0.29
C GLY A 6 -15.47 1.72 -0.60
N TRP A 7 -15.08 2.95 -0.25
CA TRP A 7 -14.05 3.66 -1.00
C TRP A 7 -12.66 3.12 -0.67
N HIS A 8 -11.89 2.79 -1.70
CA HIS A 8 -10.49 2.42 -1.57
C HIS A 8 -9.69 2.88 -2.80
N ALA A 9 -8.38 2.89 -2.67
CA ALA A 9 -7.47 3.20 -3.76
C ALA A 9 -6.45 2.06 -3.90
N SER A 10 -6.12 1.72 -5.14
CA SER A 10 -5.13 0.70 -5.50
C SER A 10 -4.17 1.28 -6.54
N PRO A 11 -2.91 0.81 -6.61
CA PRO A 11 -2.05 1.13 -7.75
C PRO A 11 -2.73 0.73 -9.06
N GLN A 12 -2.60 1.56 -10.09
CA GLN A 12 -3.08 1.21 -11.43
C GLN A 12 -2.32 0.02 -12.00
N ASP A 13 -3.05 -0.91 -12.60
CA ASP A 13 -2.46 -2.10 -13.20
C ASP A 13 -1.50 -1.73 -14.33
N GLY A 14 -0.25 -2.21 -14.23
CA GLY A 14 0.80 -1.97 -15.21
C GLY A 14 1.38 -0.55 -15.23
N ALA A 15 0.86 0.37 -14.41
CA ALA A 15 1.42 1.72 -14.30
C ALA A 15 2.65 1.75 -13.40
N VAL A 16 3.64 2.57 -13.77
CA VAL A 16 4.91 2.66 -13.04
C VAL A 16 4.93 3.95 -12.23
N ALA A 17 5.38 3.87 -10.98
CA ALA A 17 5.66 5.05 -10.18
C ALA A 17 6.80 5.86 -10.82
N THR A 18 6.64 7.18 -10.87
CA THR A 18 7.63 8.08 -11.47
C THR A 18 8.20 9.00 -10.41
N THR A 19 9.42 9.49 -10.66
CA THR A 19 10.07 10.50 -9.82
C THR A 19 10.37 11.73 -10.65
N ASP A 20 9.98 12.89 -10.16
CA ASP A 20 10.35 14.18 -10.72
C ASP A 20 11.80 14.48 -10.37
N SER A 21 12.67 14.65 -11.38
CA SER A 21 14.09 14.89 -11.15
C SER A 21 14.40 16.29 -10.62
N ALA A 22 13.50 17.26 -10.79
CA ALA A 22 13.71 18.64 -10.35
C ALA A 22 13.28 18.85 -8.90
N THR A 23 12.16 18.25 -8.49
CA THR A 23 11.59 18.42 -7.14
C THR A 23 11.83 17.22 -6.23
N GLY A 24 12.16 16.05 -6.79
CA GLY A 24 12.23 14.79 -6.05
C GLY A 24 10.86 14.23 -5.66
N GLU A 25 9.76 14.78 -6.21
CA GLU A 25 8.41 14.26 -5.98
C GLU A 25 8.25 12.88 -6.62
N ILE A 26 7.64 11.97 -5.88
CA ILE A 26 7.28 10.63 -6.34
C ILE A 26 5.78 10.63 -6.64
N ARG A 27 5.42 10.19 -7.84
CA ARG A 27 4.04 10.12 -8.34
C ARG A 27 3.67 8.66 -8.59
N ILE A 28 2.69 8.17 -7.84
CA ILE A 28 2.18 6.80 -7.93
C ILE A 28 0.78 6.86 -8.55
N PRO A 29 0.56 6.35 -9.76
CA PRO A 29 -0.77 6.31 -10.37
C PRO A 29 -1.70 5.38 -9.60
N LEU A 30 -2.83 5.90 -9.10
CA LEU A 30 -3.84 5.13 -8.39
C LEU A 30 -5.17 5.08 -9.14
N SER A 31 -5.85 3.95 -9.03
CA SER A 31 -7.25 3.76 -9.35
C SER A 31 -8.07 3.94 -8.07
N LEU A 32 -9.13 4.74 -8.16
CA LEU A 32 -10.10 4.91 -7.07
C LEU A 32 -11.28 3.99 -7.32
N HIS A 33 -11.69 3.26 -6.29
CA HIS A 33 -12.79 2.30 -6.36
C HIS A 33 -13.81 2.57 -5.27
N LYS A 34 -15.08 2.29 -5.55
CA LYS A 34 -16.16 2.27 -4.56
C LYS A 34 -16.89 0.95 -4.66
N ILE A 35 -16.77 0.11 -3.63
CA ILE A 35 -17.36 -1.24 -3.61
C ILE A 35 -16.97 -1.96 -4.92
N ASP A 36 -15.65 -1.99 -5.17
CA ASP A 36 -14.98 -2.60 -6.33
C ASP A 36 -15.28 -1.97 -7.71
N ASP A 37 -16.20 -1.00 -7.79
CA ASP A 37 -16.48 -0.26 -9.02
C ASP A 37 -15.47 0.87 -9.23
N HIS A 38 -14.83 0.94 -10.40
CA HIS A 38 -13.85 1.99 -10.73
C HIS A 38 -14.54 3.35 -10.84
N GLN A 39 -13.99 4.34 -10.14
CA GLN A 39 -14.56 5.69 -10.06
C GLN A 39 -13.68 6.73 -10.75
N GLY A 40 -12.44 6.36 -11.09
CA GLY A 40 -11.49 7.24 -11.76
C GLY A 40 -10.07 7.06 -11.28
N ASP A 41 -9.19 7.88 -11.84
CA ASP A 41 -7.76 7.77 -11.68
C ASP A 41 -7.19 9.05 -11.07
N ALA A 42 -6.28 8.89 -10.10
CA ALA A 42 -5.62 10.02 -9.46
C ALA A 42 -4.18 9.66 -9.07
N PRO A 43 -3.20 10.55 -9.28
CA PRO A 43 -1.85 10.33 -8.78
C PRO A 43 -1.81 10.58 -7.26
N LEU A 44 -1.22 9.64 -6.52
CA LEU A 44 -0.68 9.93 -5.19
C LEU A 44 0.69 10.58 -5.37
N VAL A 45 0.78 11.86 -5.02
CA VAL A 45 2.00 12.64 -5.09
C VAL A 45 2.58 12.76 -3.69
N LEU A 46 3.84 12.36 -3.53
CA LEU A 46 4.57 12.39 -2.27
C LEU A 46 5.88 13.12 -2.48
N SER A 47 6.32 13.91 -1.50
CA SER A 47 7.73 14.24 -1.41
C SER A 47 8.57 12.99 -1.18
N ARG A 48 9.88 13.08 -1.47
CA ARG A 48 10.81 11.97 -1.20
C ARG A 48 10.74 11.48 0.25
N VAL A 49 10.68 12.39 1.21
CA VAL A 49 10.63 12.05 2.65
C VAL A 49 9.33 11.32 2.99
N GLU A 50 8.18 11.77 2.48
CA GLU A 50 6.90 11.11 2.72
C GLU A 50 6.86 9.70 2.11
N ALA A 51 7.43 9.53 0.92
CA ALA A 51 7.50 8.22 0.27
C ALA A 51 8.39 7.24 1.06
N GLU A 52 9.54 7.69 1.56
CA GLU A 52 10.44 6.87 2.38
C GLU A 52 9.75 6.45 3.70
N LEU A 53 9.04 7.37 4.35
CA LEU A 53 8.27 7.09 5.56
C LEU A 53 7.12 6.11 5.30
N LEU A 54 6.34 6.33 4.23
CA LEU A 54 5.26 5.45 3.85
C LEU A 54 5.78 4.04 3.53
N HIS A 55 6.87 3.94 2.76
CA HIS A 55 7.50 2.66 2.43
C HIS A 55 7.97 1.93 3.69
N ALA A 56 8.62 2.63 4.63
CA ALA A 56 9.06 2.02 5.89
C ALA A 56 7.88 1.51 6.73
N ALA A 57 6.80 2.29 6.82
CA ALA A 57 5.59 1.90 7.53
C ALA A 57 4.92 0.67 6.89
N LEU A 58 4.74 0.68 5.57
CA LEU A 58 4.16 -0.45 4.82
C LEU A 58 5.03 -1.70 4.93
N SER A 59 6.35 -1.56 4.80
CA SER A 59 7.30 -2.67 4.98
C SER A 59 7.14 -3.32 6.35
N ARG A 60 6.99 -2.52 7.41
CA ARG A 60 6.77 -3.03 8.77
C ARG A 60 5.43 -3.75 8.92
N LEU A 61 4.38 -3.27 8.27
CA LEU A 61 3.03 -3.86 8.35
C LEU A 61 2.88 -5.13 7.52
N LEU A 62 3.55 -5.19 6.37
CA LEU A 62 3.45 -6.29 5.40
C LEU A 62 4.51 -7.38 5.61
N THR A 63 5.55 -7.12 6.40
CA THR A 63 6.49 -8.17 6.81
C THR A 63 5.82 -9.07 7.84
N PRO A 64 5.59 -10.37 7.55
CA PRO A 64 5.02 -11.28 8.53
C PRO A 64 5.93 -11.40 9.75
N ARG A 65 5.35 -11.40 10.95
CA ARG A 65 6.06 -11.75 12.19
C ARG A 65 6.43 -13.23 12.16
N THR A 66 7.63 -13.52 11.68
CA THR A 66 8.17 -14.89 11.62
C THR A 66 8.66 -15.41 12.99
N ASP A 67 8.34 -14.73 14.10
CA ASP A 67 8.93 -14.99 15.42
C ASP A 67 8.06 -15.82 16.38
N LEU A 68 7.04 -16.54 15.90
CA LEU A 68 6.31 -17.50 16.74
C LEU A 68 6.78 -18.94 16.44
N PRO A 69 7.51 -19.61 17.36
CA PRO A 69 7.81 -21.02 17.20
C PRO A 69 6.49 -21.79 17.21
N HIS A 70 6.17 -22.39 16.07
CA HIS A 70 5.08 -23.33 15.91
C HIS A 70 5.35 -24.51 16.87
N ARG A 71 4.68 -24.55 18.03
CA ARG A 71 4.67 -25.74 18.90
C ARG A 71 4.12 -26.89 18.07
N ARG A 72 5.00 -27.70 17.48
CA ARG A 72 4.64 -29.03 17.01
C ARG A 72 4.26 -29.84 18.24
N GLY A 73 2.97 -30.11 18.38
CA GLY A 73 2.47 -31.09 19.34
C GLY A 73 3.20 -32.41 19.11
N ALA A 74 3.98 -32.83 20.09
CA ALA A 74 4.50 -34.19 20.15
C ALA A 74 3.30 -35.11 20.41
N VAL A 75 2.96 -35.93 19.42
CA VAL A 75 2.12 -37.11 19.67
C VAL A 75 3.07 -38.19 20.21
N ALA A 76 2.87 -38.56 21.48
CA ALA A 76 3.54 -39.68 22.12
C ALA A 76 2.85 -40.99 21.70
N PRO A 77 3.56 -42.13 21.70
CA PRO A 77 3.13 -43.39 21.07
C PRO A 77 1.93 -44.06 21.75
#